data_AF-A0A8S3WJR2-F1
#
_entry.id   AF-A0A8S3WJR2-F1
#
_cell.length_a   1.000
_cell.length_b   1.000
_cell.length_c   1.000
_cell.angle_alpha   90.00
_cell.angle_beta   90.00
_cell.angle_gamma   90.00
#
_symmetry.space_group_name_H-M   'P 1'
#
loop_
_entity.id
_entity.type
_entity.pdbx_description
1 polymer ?
#
loop_
_entity_poly.entity_id
_entity_poly.type
_entity_poly.pdbx_seq_one_letter_code
_entity_poly.pdbx_strand_id
1 'polypeptide(L)'
;MFLIACLIILLCSSYTYCTGDSPDDKYGQELLLCRKCGADVADSHYIFTKQSPGARKTEKQNLFGKHNITVQTLVNPFGIKFDIITTEKAKCQNIGPNQGADSWFPGYTWRICTCPHCGHHLGWTFESNSSIKDTEDEINSFHGLILSNILGENCFNIKVKVE
;
A
#
# COMPACT_ATOMS: atom_id res chain seq x y z
N MET A 1 -73.49 8.36 13.31
CA MET A 1 -72.28 8.12 12.51
C MET A 1 -71.18 7.73 13.48
N PHE A 2 -70.84 6.44 13.50
CA PHE A 2 -70.06 5.76 14.55
C PHE A 2 -68.55 5.99 14.45
N LEU A 3 -67.88 5.90 15.60
CA LEU A 3 -66.44 5.84 15.86
C LEU A 3 -65.75 4.60 15.25
N ILE A 4 -64.61 4.78 14.56
CA ILE A 4 -63.51 3.80 14.33
C ILE A 4 -62.24 4.63 14.05
N ALA A 5 -61.32 4.87 15.00
CA ALA A 5 -60.18 4.04 15.45
C ALA A 5 -58.98 3.95 14.48
N CYS A 6 -57.79 4.25 15.03
CA CYS A 6 -56.47 3.70 14.70
C CYS A 6 -55.82 3.98 13.33
N LEU A 7 -54.71 4.76 13.30
CA LEU A 7 -53.33 4.25 13.20
C LEU A 7 -52.35 5.39 12.80
N ILE A 8 -51.39 5.66 13.69
CA ILE A 8 -49.99 6.07 13.47
C ILE A 8 -49.59 6.34 12.00
N ILE A 9 -49.39 7.60 11.63
CA ILE A 9 -48.58 7.99 10.45
C ILE A 9 -47.24 8.51 10.98
N LEU A 10 -46.32 7.57 11.18
CA LEU A 10 -44.90 7.79 11.43
C LEU A 10 -44.16 6.97 10.37
N LEU A 11 -44.00 7.49 9.17
CA LEU A 11 -43.17 6.91 8.11
C LEU A 11 -42.85 8.01 7.10
N CYS A 12 -41.64 8.21 6.61
CA CYS A 12 -40.34 7.68 6.93
C CYS A 12 -39.43 8.61 6.12
N SER A 13 -38.82 9.62 6.76
CA SER A 13 -37.66 10.26 6.13
C SER A 13 -36.66 9.13 5.93
N SER A 14 -36.31 8.86 4.68
CA SER A 14 -35.24 7.93 4.34
C SER A 14 -33.93 8.47 4.89
N TYR A 15 -33.72 8.29 6.19
CA TYR A 15 -32.43 8.25 6.80
C TYR A 15 -31.76 7.02 6.20
N THR A 16 -30.91 7.26 5.22
CA THR A 16 -29.88 6.29 4.87
C THR A 16 -29.14 6.00 6.16
N TYR A 17 -29.36 4.83 6.73
CA TYR A 17 -28.51 4.29 7.78
C TYR A 17 -27.14 4.13 7.13
N CYS A 18 -26.24 5.09 7.36
CA CYS A 18 -24.83 4.77 7.33
C CYS A 18 -24.63 3.83 8.51
N THR A 19 -24.67 2.52 8.25
CA THR A 19 -24.01 1.55 9.11
C THR A 19 -22.53 1.87 8.99
N GLY A 20 -22.08 2.82 9.82
CA GLY A 20 -20.67 3.03 10.07
C GLY A 20 -20.17 1.73 10.69
N ASP A 21 -19.29 1.07 9.95
CA ASP A 21 -18.56 -0.11 10.40
C ASP A 21 -18.02 0.07 11.82
N SER A 22 -18.03 -1.06 12.51
CA SER A 22 -17.53 -1.39 13.84
C SER A 22 -16.43 -0.48 14.43
N PRO A 23 -16.43 -0.26 15.76
CA PRO A 23 -15.28 0.30 16.46
C PRO A 23 -14.20 -0.78 16.61
N ASP A 24 -13.52 -1.12 15.52
CA ASP A 24 -12.47 -2.12 15.48
C ASP A 24 -11.10 -1.43 15.31
N ASP A 25 -10.37 -1.32 16.42
CA ASP A 25 -8.92 -1.15 16.59
C ASP A 25 -8.06 -0.58 15.42
N LYS A 26 -8.37 0.61 14.92
CA LYS A 26 -7.62 1.30 13.85
C LYS A 26 -6.34 2.04 14.31
N TYR A 27 -5.77 1.72 15.47
CA TYR A 27 -4.67 2.54 16.05
C TYR A 27 -3.28 2.37 15.40
N GLY A 28 -3.13 1.59 14.32
CA GLY A 28 -1.83 1.39 13.64
C GLY A 28 -1.88 1.13 12.14
N GLN A 29 -3.04 1.31 11.51
CA GLN A 29 -3.20 1.17 10.06
C GLN A 29 -3.24 2.57 9.44
N GLU A 30 -2.46 2.77 8.39
CA GLU A 30 -2.28 4.08 7.76
C GLU A 30 -2.34 3.95 6.24
N LEU A 31 -3.03 4.88 5.60
CA LEU A 31 -3.07 4.97 4.15
C LEU A 31 -1.75 5.54 3.62
N LEU A 32 -1.12 4.81 2.71
CA LEU A 32 0.04 5.24 1.95
C LEU A 32 -0.44 6.04 0.74
N LEU A 33 0.07 7.26 0.59
CA LEU A 33 -0.28 8.21 -0.45
C LEU A 33 0.89 8.44 -1.41
N CYS A 34 0.57 8.72 -2.67
CA CYS A 34 1.56 9.17 -3.64
C CYS A 34 2.09 10.53 -3.22
N ARG A 35 3.41 10.64 -3.02
CA ARG A 35 4.02 11.91 -2.59
C ARG A 35 3.76 13.06 -3.57
N LYS A 36 3.61 12.77 -4.87
CA LYS A 36 3.44 13.81 -5.91
C LYS A 36 2.03 14.41 -5.94
N CYS A 37 0.98 13.61 -5.78
CA CYS A 37 -0.39 14.07 -5.97
C CYS A 37 -1.36 13.75 -4.82
N GLY A 38 -0.93 13.03 -3.79
CA GLY A 38 -1.76 12.67 -2.64
C GLY A 38 -2.75 11.53 -2.89
N ALA A 39 -2.80 10.93 -4.08
CA ALA A 39 -3.69 9.80 -4.35
C ALA A 39 -3.25 8.55 -3.57
N ASP A 40 -4.21 7.74 -3.12
CA ASP A 40 -3.96 6.49 -2.43
C ASP A 40 -3.08 5.55 -3.26
N VAL A 41 -2.11 4.93 -2.60
CA VAL A 41 -1.21 3.93 -3.17
C VAL A 41 -1.46 2.57 -2.54
N ALA A 42 -1.45 2.46 -1.22
CA ALA A 42 -1.58 1.17 -0.51
C ALA A 42 -2.02 1.39 0.93
N ASP A 43 -2.46 0.33 1.60
CA ASP A 43 -2.71 0.33 3.04
C ASP A 43 -1.47 -0.22 3.77
N SER A 44 -1.07 0.39 4.89
CA SER A 44 0.06 -0.09 5.67
C SER A 44 -0.14 -1.52 6.16
N HIS A 45 -1.38 -2.00 6.31
CA HIS A 45 -1.75 -3.38 6.59
C HIS A 45 -1.05 -4.38 5.67
N TYR A 46 -0.94 -4.09 4.37
CA TYR A 46 -0.33 -4.98 3.36
C TYR A 46 1.20 -4.95 3.33
N ILE A 47 1.85 -4.11 4.15
CA ILE A 47 3.31 -4.12 4.27
C ILE A 47 3.74 -5.45 4.90
N PHE A 48 4.59 -6.17 4.18
CA PHE A 48 5.23 -7.40 4.63
C PHE A 48 6.73 -7.30 4.31
N THR A 49 7.52 -8.33 4.63
CA THR A 49 8.95 -8.37 4.28
C THR A 49 9.24 -9.50 3.31
N LYS A 50 9.56 -9.17 2.06
CA LYS A 50 10.36 -10.03 1.18
C LYS A 50 11.79 -9.54 1.20
N GLN A 51 12.72 -10.36 1.67
CA GLN A 51 14.14 -10.00 1.67
C GLN A 51 14.71 -10.12 0.25
N SER A 52 15.40 -9.08 -0.21
CA SER A 52 16.21 -9.12 -1.42
C SER A 52 17.61 -9.62 -1.06
N PRO A 53 18.11 -10.68 -1.70
CA PRO A 53 19.50 -11.13 -1.51
C PRO A 53 20.55 -10.07 -1.88
N GLY A 54 20.18 -9.08 -2.70
CA GLY A 54 21.04 -8.00 -3.16
C GLY A 54 20.96 -6.70 -2.35
N ALA A 55 20.25 -6.69 -1.21
CA ALA A 55 20.14 -5.50 -0.36
C ALA A 55 21.52 -5.05 0.15
N ARG A 56 21.90 -3.79 -0.12
CA ARG A 56 23.15 -3.20 0.38
C ARG A 56 23.08 -2.86 1.86
N LYS A 57 21.88 -2.54 2.32
CA LYS A 57 21.57 -2.23 3.70
C LYS A 57 20.12 -2.67 3.96
N THR A 58 19.89 -3.23 5.14
CA THR A 58 18.56 -3.55 5.63
C THR A 58 18.44 -2.96 7.03
N GLU A 59 17.39 -2.20 7.27
CA GLU A 59 17.14 -1.59 8.57
C GLU A 59 15.68 -1.69 8.98
N LYS A 60 15.44 -1.53 10.29
CA LYS A 60 14.11 -1.53 10.87
C LYS A 60 13.72 -0.10 11.19
N GLN A 61 12.59 0.34 10.66
CA GLN A 61 12.06 1.68 10.90
C GLN A 61 10.61 1.61 11.41
N ASN A 62 10.22 2.60 12.21
CA ASN A 62 8.82 2.81 12.58
C ASN A 62 8.20 3.77 11.56
N LEU A 63 7.35 3.25 10.69
CA LEU A 63 6.77 3.98 9.56
C LEU A 63 5.29 3.65 9.46
N PHE A 64 4.47 4.60 8.98
CA PHE A 64 3.08 4.33 8.56
C PHE A 64 2.21 3.65 9.64
N GLY A 65 2.30 4.14 10.88
CA GLY A 65 1.61 3.57 12.03
C GLY A 65 2.11 2.20 12.50
N LYS A 66 3.16 1.65 11.89
CA LYS A 66 3.70 0.31 12.17
C LYS A 66 5.13 0.37 12.73
N HIS A 67 5.46 -0.62 13.54
CA HIS A 67 6.79 -0.82 14.10
C HIS A 67 7.62 -1.82 13.29
N ASN A 68 8.94 -1.66 13.31
CA ASN A 68 9.90 -2.63 12.76
C ASN A 68 9.66 -3.02 11.28
N ILE A 69 9.21 -2.07 10.46
CA ILE A 69 9.14 -2.25 9.01
C ILE A 69 10.56 -2.41 8.46
N THR A 70 10.75 -3.42 7.60
CA THR A 70 12.01 -3.63 6.90
C THR A 70 12.13 -2.64 5.74
N VAL A 71 13.10 -1.75 5.82
CA VAL A 71 13.52 -0.90 4.71
C VAL A 71 14.80 -1.48 4.13
N GLN A 72 14.83 -1.65 2.80
CA GLN A 72 15.96 -2.24 2.08
C GLN A 72 16.53 -1.23 1.09
N THR A 73 17.82 -0.93 1.19
CA THR A 73 18.55 -0.12 0.20
C THR A 73 19.02 -1.02 -0.93
N LEU A 74 18.43 -0.85 -2.10
CA LEU A 74 18.76 -1.59 -3.32
C LEU A 74 19.42 -0.67 -4.34
N VAL A 75 20.23 -1.25 -5.22
CA VAL A 75 20.98 -0.49 -6.23
C VAL A 75 20.67 -1.07 -7.60
N ASN A 76 20.25 -0.22 -8.53
CA ASN A 76 20.02 -0.65 -9.90
C ASN A 76 21.35 -0.80 -10.67
N PRO A 77 21.35 -1.36 -11.89
CA PRO A 77 22.57 -1.52 -12.70
C PRO A 77 23.32 -0.21 -13.00
N PHE A 78 22.61 0.93 -12.95
CA PHE A 78 23.19 2.26 -13.15
C PHE A 78 23.78 2.88 -11.87
N GLY A 79 23.82 2.14 -10.75
CA GLY A 79 24.37 2.63 -9.49
C GLY A 79 23.43 3.52 -8.68
N ILE A 80 22.18 3.68 -9.10
CA ILE A 80 21.17 4.49 -8.41
C ILE A 80 20.60 3.70 -7.24
N LYS A 81 20.60 4.31 -6.06
CA LYS A 81 20.12 3.71 -4.80
C LYS A 81 18.63 4.01 -4.59
N PHE A 82 17.90 3.01 -4.10
CA PHE A 82 16.50 3.13 -3.72
C PHE A 82 16.28 2.47 -2.36
N ASP A 83 15.73 3.22 -1.41
CA ASP A 83 15.20 2.66 -0.19
C ASP A 83 13.76 2.24 -0.43
N ILE A 84 13.48 0.94 -0.29
CA ILE A 84 12.16 0.38 -0.59
C ILE A 84 11.57 -0.36 0.60
N ILE A 85 10.24 -0.43 0.61
CA ILE A 85 9.43 -1.38 1.40
C ILE A 85 8.70 -2.33 0.47
N THR A 86 8.33 -3.51 0.97
CA THR A 86 7.51 -4.48 0.22
C THR A 86 6.07 -4.48 0.72
N THR A 87 5.11 -4.46 -0.21
CA THR A 87 3.67 -4.56 0.08
C THR A 87 3.00 -5.59 -0.83
N GLU A 88 2.05 -6.34 -0.30
CA GLU A 88 1.29 -7.33 -1.08
C GLU A 88 0.36 -6.66 -2.09
N LYS A 89 -0.17 -5.48 -1.75
CA LYS A 89 -1.12 -4.75 -2.59
C LYS A 89 -0.72 -3.29 -2.73
N ALA A 90 -0.78 -2.78 -3.95
CA ALA A 90 -0.68 -1.36 -4.26
C ALA A 90 -1.44 -1.00 -5.54
N LYS A 91 -1.97 0.22 -5.60
CA LYS A 91 -2.56 0.83 -6.80
C LYS A 91 -1.42 1.28 -7.72
N CYS A 92 -1.11 0.45 -8.70
CA CYS A 92 -0.04 0.66 -9.68
C CYS A 92 -0.57 0.61 -11.11
N GLN A 93 -0.20 1.59 -11.93
CA GLN A 93 -0.21 1.47 -13.38
C GLN A 93 1.17 0.94 -13.80
N ASN A 94 1.21 -0.33 -14.22
CA ASN A 94 2.45 -0.97 -14.65
C ASN A 94 2.83 -0.53 -16.07
N ILE A 95 4.11 -0.19 -16.27
CA ILE A 95 4.66 0.27 -17.55
C ILE A 95 5.64 -0.77 -18.09
N GLY A 96 5.48 -1.10 -19.38
CA GLY A 96 6.34 -2.02 -20.12
C GLY A 96 6.04 -3.51 -19.88
N PRO A 97 6.71 -4.41 -20.61
CA PRO A 97 6.60 -5.85 -20.44
C PRO A 97 7.40 -6.31 -19.21
N ASN A 98 7.06 -7.50 -18.69
CA ASN A 98 7.77 -8.14 -17.58
C ASN A 98 9.26 -8.31 -17.90
N GLN A 99 10.11 -7.84 -16.98
CA GLN A 99 11.57 -7.91 -17.10
C GLN A 99 12.14 -8.87 -16.05
N GLY A 100 12.88 -9.89 -16.49
CA GLY A 100 13.61 -10.78 -15.58
C GLY A 100 15.02 -10.29 -15.23
N ALA A 101 15.65 -9.54 -16.15
CA ALA A 101 17.00 -9.03 -15.97
C ALA A 101 17.08 -8.07 -14.77
N ASP A 102 18.16 -8.16 -14.00
CA ASP A 102 18.45 -7.27 -12.87
C ASP A 102 17.35 -7.23 -11.78
N SER A 103 16.54 -8.28 -11.68
CA SER A 103 15.57 -8.40 -10.60
C SER A 103 16.27 -8.51 -9.26
N TRP A 104 15.86 -7.67 -8.30
CA TRP A 104 16.34 -7.75 -6.92
C TRP A 104 15.76 -8.96 -6.16
N PHE A 105 14.76 -9.63 -6.72
CA PHE A 105 14.09 -10.78 -6.10
C PHE A 105 14.15 -11.97 -7.06
N PRO A 106 15.08 -12.90 -6.85
CA PRO A 106 15.20 -14.10 -7.69
C PRO A 106 13.88 -14.86 -7.78
N GLY A 107 13.55 -15.35 -8.98
CA GLY A 107 12.27 -16.01 -9.27
C GLY A 107 11.14 -15.05 -9.66
N TYR A 108 11.36 -13.73 -9.62
CA TYR A 108 10.37 -12.73 -10.01
C TYR A 108 10.83 -11.89 -11.19
N THR A 109 9.92 -11.63 -12.12
CA THR A 109 10.05 -10.53 -13.07
C THR A 109 9.52 -9.24 -12.46
N TRP A 110 9.92 -8.10 -13.02
CA TRP A 110 9.48 -6.78 -12.57
C TRP A 110 8.94 -5.91 -13.70
N ARG A 111 8.07 -4.97 -13.33
CA ARG A 111 7.61 -3.84 -14.15
C ARG A 111 7.66 -2.56 -13.34
N ILE A 112 7.83 -1.42 -14.03
CA ILE A 112 7.77 -0.11 -13.38
C ILE A 112 6.33 0.13 -12.91
N CYS A 113 6.13 0.35 -11.62
CA CYS A 113 4.87 0.78 -11.02
C CYS A 113 4.82 2.31 -10.99
N THR A 114 3.83 2.90 -11.67
CA THR A 114 3.55 4.32 -11.63
C THR A 114 2.21 4.61 -10.95
N CYS A 115 2.06 5.80 -10.37
CA CYS A 115 0.81 6.26 -9.82
C CYS A 115 -0.24 6.38 -10.95
N PRO A 116 -1.39 5.68 -10.86
CA PRO A 116 -2.42 5.75 -11.90
C PRO A 116 -2.98 7.16 -12.15
N HIS A 117 -2.87 8.05 -11.15
CA HIS A 117 -3.42 9.40 -11.22
C HIS A 117 -2.48 10.42 -11.87
N CYS A 118 -1.16 10.32 -11.64
CA CYS A 118 -0.20 11.36 -12.03
C CYS A 118 1.05 10.85 -12.76
N GLY A 119 1.15 9.53 -12.99
CA GLY A 119 2.27 8.88 -13.64
C GLY A 119 3.58 8.90 -12.84
N HIS A 120 3.58 9.36 -11.59
CA HIS A 120 4.79 9.38 -10.75
C HIS A 120 5.32 7.97 -10.54
N HIS A 121 6.63 7.76 -10.67
CA HIS A 121 7.25 6.48 -10.40
C HIS A 121 7.14 6.15 -8.91
N LEU A 122 6.37 5.12 -8.56
CA LEU A 122 6.19 4.68 -7.18
C LEU A 122 7.17 3.57 -6.78
N GLY A 123 7.61 2.77 -7.75
CA GLY A 123 8.55 1.67 -7.56
C GLY A 123 8.32 0.59 -8.59
N TRP A 124 8.29 -0.68 -8.17
CA TRP A 124 8.17 -1.83 -9.06
C TRP A 124 7.11 -2.82 -8.60
N THR A 125 6.42 -3.43 -9.56
CA THR A 125 5.59 -4.62 -9.32
C THR A 125 6.40 -5.85 -9.69
N PHE A 126 6.44 -6.83 -8.79
CA PHE A 126 7.12 -8.10 -8.96
C PHE A 126 6.09 -9.21 -9.14
N GLU A 127 6.30 -10.09 -10.11
CA GLU A 127 5.42 -11.21 -10.44
C GLU A 127 6.25 -12.49 -10.54
N SER A 128 5.83 -13.55 -9.84
CA SER A 128 6.53 -14.84 -9.85
C SER A 128 6.57 -15.39 -11.27
N ASN A 129 7.71 -15.99 -11.63
CA ASN A 129 7.88 -16.69 -12.90
C ASN A 129 7.17 -18.05 -12.89
N SER A 130 6.78 -18.55 -11.72
CA SER A 130 6.06 -19.81 -11.57
C SER A 130 4.55 -19.58 -11.53
N SER A 131 3.82 -20.33 -12.35
CA SER A 131 2.36 -20.45 -12.25
C SER A 131 1.92 -21.39 -11.14
N ILE A 132 2.86 -22.15 -10.57
CA ILE A 132 2.63 -23.18 -9.56
C ILE A 132 3.05 -22.59 -8.22
N LYS A 133 2.12 -22.56 -7.27
CA LYS A 133 2.46 -22.32 -5.87
C LYS A 133 3.14 -23.58 -5.35
N ASP A 134 4.47 -23.56 -5.30
CA ASP A 134 5.22 -24.70 -4.74
C ASP A 134 4.98 -24.81 -3.22
N THR A 135 4.55 -23.71 -2.59
CA THR A 135 4.16 -23.64 -1.18
C THR A 135 2.97 -22.70 -0.99
N GLU A 136 2.15 -22.93 0.04
CA GLU A 136 1.01 -22.04 0.38
C GLU A 136 1.46 -20.60 0.69
N ASP A 137 2.72 -20.43 1.13
CA ASP A 137 3.31 -19.14 1.50
C ASP A 137 3.95 -18.38 0.32
N GLU A 138 3.92 -18.93 -0.90
CA GLU A 138 4.50 -18.25 -2.06
C GLU A 138 3.61 -17.09 -2.53
N ILE A 139 4.16 -15.88 -2.43
CA ILE A 139 3.50 -14.66 -2.87
C ILE A 139 3.66 -14.54 -4.39
N ASN A 140 2.57 -14.76 -5.14
CA ASN A 140 2.57 -14.71 -6.60
C ASN A 140 2.93 -13.32 -7.15
N SER A 141 2.56 -12.25 -6.44
CA SER A 141 2.90 -10.88 -6.83
C SER A 141 2.95 -9.97 -5.62
N PHE A 142 3.82 -8.97 -5.68
CA PHE A 142 3.94 -7.93 -4.66
C PHE A 142 4.54 -6.65 -5.29
N HIS A 143 4.66 -5.60 -4.50
CA HIS A 143 5.24 -4.33 -4.94
C HIS A 143 6.41 -3.91 -4.05
N GLY A 144 7.48 -3.42 -4.66
CA GLY A 144 8.54 -2.69 -3.98
C GLY A 144 8.31 -1.19 -4.16
N LEU A 145 7.88 -0.50 -3.11
CA LEU A 145 7.58 0.94 -3.16
C LEU A 145 8.79 1.75 -2.67
N ILE A 146 9.18 2.76 -3.44
CA ILE A 146 10.27 3.69 -3.10
C ILE A 146 9.80 4.61 -1.98
N LEU A 147 10.49 4.57 -0.84
CA LEU A 147 10.09 5.28 0.37
C LEU A 147 9.99 6.80 0.15
N SER A 148 10.90 7.38 -0.65
CA SER A 148 10.87 8.80 -0.99
C SER A 148 9.71 9.20 -1.90
N ASN A 149 8.97 8.27 -2.48
CA ASN A 149 7.89 8.54 -3.43
C ASN A 149 6.49 8.32 -2.82
N ILE A 150 6.44 7.88 -1.58
CA ILE A 150 5.21 7.71 -0.79
C ILE A 150 5.23 8.57 0.47
N LEU A 151 4.05 8.80 1.02
CA LEU A 151 3.77 9.46 2.30
C LEU A 151 2.77 8.62 3.07
N GLY A 152 2.77 8.71 4.39
CA GLY A 152 1.64 8.27 5.19
C GLY A 152 0.64 9.40 5.38
N GLU A 153 -0.65 9.10 5.50
CA GLU A 153 -1.70 10.11 5.75
C GLU A 153 -1.47 10.92 7.05
N ASN A 154 -0.80 10.35 8.05
CA ASN A 154 -0.45 11.02 9.30
C ASN A 154 0.82 11.89 9.20
N CYS A 155 1.50 11.89 8.05
CA CYS A 155 2.64 12.78 7.81
C CYS A 155 2.25 14.26 7.88
N PHE A 156 0.97 14.61 7.68
CA PHE A 156 0.43 15.96 7.88
C PHE A 156 0.22 16.33 9.36
N ASN A 157 0.20 15.36 10.27
CA ASN A 157 -0.07 15.58 11.71
C ASN A 157 1.21 15.83 12.53
N ILE A 158 2.39 15.82 11.91
CA ILE A 158 3.60 16.31 12.56
C ILE A 158 3.50 17.83 12.62
N LYS A 159 2.94 18.34 13.72
CA LYS A 159 3.17 19.73 14.12
C LYS A 159 4.68 19.93 14.15
N VAL A 160 5.22 20.58 13.12
CA VAL A 160 6.58 21.11 13.15
C VAL A 160 6.61 22.05 14.35
N LYS A 161 7.20 21.60 15.46
CA LYS A 161 7.64 22.52 16.50
C LYS A 161 8.74 23.34 15.85
N VAL A 162 8.36 24.52 15.37
CA VAL A 162 9.31 25.59 15.09
C VAL A 162 9.79 26.05 16.47
N GLU A 163 11.01 25.66 16.84
CA GLU A 163 11.77 26.33 17.88
C GLU A 163 12.42 27.60 17.31
#